data_AF-A0A1G3ZWL0-F1
#
_entry.id   AF-A0A1G3ZWL0-F1
#
_cell.length_a   1.000
_cell.length_b   1.000
_cell.length_c   1.000
_cell.angle_alpha   90.00
_cell.angle_beta   90.00
_cell.angle_gamma   90.00
#
_symmetry.space_group_name_H-M   'P 1'
#
loop_
_entity.id
_entity.type
_entity.pdbx_description
1 polymer ?
#
loop_
_entity_poly.entity_id
_entity_poly.type
_entity_poly.pdbx_seq_one_letter_code
_entity_poly.pdbx_strand_id
1 'polypeptide(L)'
;MFPDFTRLRFKQKLEGQAFSALVASSGTGAQGHTLEVKRDAWEKCVACPDYRTCYDLSQAKLLMNNILMNTMMANPWVGNGD
;
A
#
# COMPACT_ATOMS: atom_id res chain seq x y z
N MET A 1 1.95 -3.28 -9.77
CA MET A 1 1.08 -4.40 -9.33
C MET A 1 0.24 -4.00 -8.12
N PHE A 2 0.88 -3.59 -7.02
CA PHE A 2 0.22 -2.97 -5.88
C PHE A 2 -0.09 -1.48 -6.15
N PRO A 3 -1.09 -0.91 -5.47
CA PRO A 3 -1.31 0.54 -5.48
C PRO A 3 -0.18 1.30 -4.76
N ASP A 4 -0.05 2.59 -5.07
CA ASP A 4 0.90 3.48 -4.36
C ASP A 4 0.31 3.97 -3.03
N PHE A 5 0.61 3.23 -1.96
CA PHE A 5 0.10 3.50 -0.63
C PHE A 5 0.60 4.82 -0.01
N THR A 6 1.61 5.49 -0.60
CA THR A 6 1.98 6.85 -0.16
C THR A 6 0.90 7.88 -0.47
N ARG A 7 0.02 7.57 -1.43
CA ARG A 7 -1.08 8.42 -1.88
C ARG A 7 -2.41 8.04 -1.24
N LEU A 8 -2.39 7.18 -0.21
CA LEU A 8 -3.58 6.72 0.46
C LEU A 8 -4.30 7.90 1.12
N ARG A 9 -5.54 8.17 0.68
CA ARG A 9 -6.42 9.19 1.24
C ARG A 9 -7.65 8.54 1.85
N PHE A 10 -8.16 9.13 2.93
CA PHE A 10 -9.38 8.65 3.56
C PHE A 10 -10.55 8.65 2.58
N LYS A 11 -11.36 7.58 2.65
CA LYS A 11 -12.54 7.37 1.80
C LYS A 11 -12.23 7.34 0.29
N GLN A 12 -10.96 7.23 -0.09
CA GLN A 12 -10.57 7.12 -1.49
C GLN A 12 -10.11 5.69 -1.76
N LYS A 13 -10.71 5.07 -2.77
CA LYS A 13 -10.25 3.78 -3.27
C LYS A 13 -8.93 3.99 -3.99
N LEU A 14 -7.91 3.27 -3.56
CA LEU A 14 -6.60 3.29 -4.15
C LEU A 14 -6.44 2.03 -5.00
N GLU A 15 -6.26 2.22 -6.29
CA GLU A 15 -6.27 1.13 -7.27
C GLU A 15 -4.87 0.83 -7.78
N GLY A 16 -4.47 -0.43 -7.58
CA GLY A 16 -3.40 -1.05 -8.32
C GLY A 16 -3.97 -1.95 -9.42
N GLN A 17 -3.04 -2.58 -10.13
CA GLN A 17 -3.36 -3.48 -11.23
C GLN A 17 -4.00 -4.77 -10.72
N ALA A 18 -3.40 -5.43 -9.72
CA ALA A 18 -3.92 -6.67 -9.15
C ALA A 18 -4.53 -6.50 -7.76
N PHE A 19 -4.24 -5.39 -7.08
CA PHE A 19 -4.70 -5.11 -5.72
C PHE A 19 -5.39 -3.76 -5.67
N SER A 20 -6.43 -3.64 -4.86
CA SER A 20 -7.00 -2.34 -4.49
C SER A 20 -7.18 -2.25 -2.97
N ALA A 21 -7.00 -1.06 -2.44
CA ALA A 21 -7.16 -0.78 -1.02
C ALA A 21 -8.13 0.38 -0.81
N LEU A 22 -8.96 0.29 0.23
CA LEU A 22 -9.84 1.36 0.67
C LEU A 22 -9.67 1.54 2.19
N VAL A 23 -9.38 2.77 2.60
CA VAL A 23 -9.38 3.15 4.02
C VAL A 23 -10.66 3.92 4.31
N ALA A 24 -11.58 3.30 5.03
CA ALA A 24 -12.92 3.83 5.28
C ALA A 24 -12.95 4.97 6.30
N SER A 25 -12.12 4.95 7.36
CA SER A 25 -12.05 6.03 8.34
C SER A 25 -10.80 6.01 9.22
N SER A 26 -10.42 7.18 9.75
CA SER A 26 -9.41 7.40 10.80
C SER A 26 -9.99 7.62 12.21
N GLY A 27 -11.30 7.40 12.40
CA GLY A 27 -11.97 7.65 13.69
C GLY A 27 -11.75 6.53 14.70
N THR A 28 -12.12 6.78 15.97
CA THR A 28 -12.10 5.87 17.14
C THR A 28 -13.02 4.63 17.02
N GLY A 29 -13.47 4.29 15.82
CA GLY A 29 -14.25 3.08 15.50
C GLY A 29 -13.50 2.15 14.53
N ALA A 30 -14.16 1.08 14.08
CA ALA A 30 -13.56 0.05 13.24
C ALA A 30 -12.72 0.65 12.09
N GLN A 31 -11.40 0.49 12.17
CA GLN A 31 -10.44 0.84 11.13
C GLN A 31 -10.68 -0.08 9.94
N GLY A 32 -11.67 0.26 9.12
CA GLY A 32 -12.05 -0.50 7.94
C GLY A 32 -10.97 -0.32 6.87
N HIS A 33 -9.93 -1.14 6.93
CA HIS A 33 -8.99 -1.34 5.83
C HIS A 33 -9.50 -2.50 5.00
N THR A 34 -10.06 -2.21 3.84
CA THR A 34 -10.49 -3.24 2.90
C THR A 34 -9.41 -3.41 1.84
N LEU A 35 -8.81 -4.59 1.78
CA LEU A 35 -7.90 -5.01 0.72
C LEU A 35 -8.64 -5.99 -0.20
N GLU A 36 -8.69 -5.68 -1.48
CA GLU A 36 -9.32 -6.52 -2.49
C GLU A 36 -8.26 -6.97 -3.52
N VAL A 37 -8.34 -8.24 -3.92
CA VAL A 37 -7.53 -8.80 -5.00
C VAL A 37 -8.40 -8.92 -6.25
N LYS A 38 -7.98 -8.26 -7.33
CA LYS A 38 -8.61 -8.34 -8.65
C LYS A 38 -8.16 -9.63 -9.32
N ARG A 39 -8.86 -10.75 -9.10
CA ARG A 39 -8.44 -12.09 -9.56
C ARG A 39 -8.03 -12.14 -11.03
N ASP A 40 -8.85 -11.60 -11.94
CA ASP A 40 -8.54 -11.61 -13.38
C ASP A 40 -7.25 -10.86 -13.72
N ALA A 41 -6.96 -9.78 -12.99
CA ALA A 41 -5.74 -9.01 -13.19
C ALA A 41 -4.53 -9.67 -12.51
N TRP A 42 -4.76 -10.35 -11.38
CA TRP A 42 -3.76 -11.17 -10.71
C TRP A 42 -3.28 -12.32 -11.62
N GLU A 43 -4.19 -13.04 -12.24
CA GLU A 43 -3.84 -14.13 -13.17
C GLU A 43 -3.00 -13.62 -14.35
N LYS A 44 -3.34 -12.45 -14.89
CA LYS A 44 -2.53 -11.77 -15.92
C LYS A 44 -1.13 -11.39 -15.42
N CYS A 45 -1.02 -10.94 -14.17
CA CYS A 45 0.28 -10.64 -13.57
C CYS A 45 1.10 -11.91 -13.39
N VAL A 46 0.53 -13.01 -12.91
CA VAL A 46 1.24 -14.28 -12.68
C VAL A 46 1.67 -14.94 -14.00
N ALA A 47 0.90 -14.76 -15.07
CA ALA A 47 1.24 -15.26 -16.40
C ALA A 47 2.41 -14.48 -17.07
N CYS A 48 2.81 -13.34 -16.52
CA CYS A 48 3.89 -12.52 -17.09
C CYS A 48 5.28 -13.06 -16.68
N PRO A 49 6.25 -13.17 -17.60
CA PRO A 49 7.60 -13.64 -17.26
C PRO A 49 8.32 -12.73 -16.24
N ASP A 50 8.05 -11.43 -16.27
CA ASP A 50 8.60 -10.45 -15.33
C ASP A 50 7.80 -10.31 -14.02
N TYR A 51 6.83 -11.20 -13.79
CA TYR A 51 5.99 -11.22 -12.59
C TYR A 51 6.82 -11.07 -11.32
N ARG A 52 7.87 -11.89 -11.20
CA ARG A 52 8.65 -11.97 -9.97
C ARG A 52 9.38 -10.66 -9.68
N THR A 53 10.02 -10.08 -10.69
CA THR A 53 10.68 -8.78 -10.59
C THR A 53 9.69 -7.68 -10.19
N CYS A 54 8.52 -7.65 -10.81
CA CYS A 54 7.48 -6.67 -10.50
C CYS A 54 6.91 -6.85 -9.09
N TYR A 55 6.76 -8.10 -8.64
CA TYR A 55 6.29 -8.46 -7.32
C TYR A 55 7.28 -8.05 -6.25
N ASP A 56 8.55 -8.44 -6.40
CA ASP A 56 9.62 -8.16 -5.45
C ASP A 56 9.85 -6.64 -5.31
N LEU A 57 9.85 -5.89 -6.41
CA LEU A 57 9.95 -4.42 -6.37
C LEU A 57 8.77 -3.81 -5.61
N SER A 58 7.56 -4.30 -5.85
CA SER A 58 6.38 -3.77 -5.17
C SER A 58 6.38 -4.08 -3.67
N GLN A 59 6.84 -5.28 -3.29
CA GLN A 59 7.03 -5.66 -1.89
C GLN A 59 8.11 -4.84 -1.19
N ALA A 60 9.24 -4.59 -1.85
CA ALA A 60 10.31 -3.76 -1.32
C ALA A 60 9.81 -2.33 -1.02
N LYS A 61 9.02 -1.74 -1.93
CA LYS A 61 8.39 -0.42 -1.73
C LYS A 61 7.43 -0.41 -0.55
N LEU A 62 6.62 -1.47 -0.40
CA LEU A 62 5.70 -1.63 0.72
C LEU A 62 6.43 -1.71 2.07
N LEU A 63 7.49 -2.52 2.14
CA LEU A 63 8.32 -2.66 3.33
C LEU A 63 9.00 -1.34 3.71
N MET A 64 9.59 -0.65 2.73
CA MET A 64 10.16 0.69 2.97
C MET A 64 9.12 1.67 3.51
N ASN A 65 7.93 1.72 2.91
CA ASN A 65 6.86 2.59 3.40
C ASN A 65 6.42 2.24 4.82
N ASN A 66 6.33 0.96 5.16
CA ASN A 66 6.03 0.52 6.53
C ASN A 66 7.10 0.99 7.52
N ILE A 67 8.38 0.83 7.19
CA ILE A 67 9.49 1.29 8.01
C ILE A 67 9.44 2.81 8.20
N LEU A 68 9.21 3.58 7.13
CA LEU A 68 9.11 5.05 7.20
C LEU A 68 7.95 5.51 8.09
N MET A 69 6.76 4.94 7.92
CA MET A 69 5.60 5.30 8.73
C MET A 69 5.74 4.87 10.20
N ASN A 70 6.26 3.66 10.45
CA ASN A 70 6.49 3.18 11.80
C ASN A 70 7.58 4.02 12.51
N THR A 71 8.62 4.43 11.78
CA THR A 71 9.69 5.29 12.31
C THR A 71 9.17 6.70 12.62
N MET A 72 8.32 7.29 11.78
CA MET A 72 7.67 8.58 12.08
C MET A 72 6.80 8.52 13.34
N MET A 73 6.15 7.40 13.62
CA MET A 73 5.36 7.23 14.85
C MET A 73 6.23 6.93 16.08
N ALA A 74 7.34 6.22 15.91
CA ALA A 74 8.27 5.90 16.99
C ALA A 74 9.14 7.09 17.41
N ASN A 75 9.47 8.00 16.47
CA ASN A 75 10.33 9.16 16.70
C ASN A 75 9.66 10.45 16.18
N PRO A 76 8.71 11.03 16.93
CA PRO A 76 7.92 12.20 16.49
C PRO A 76 8.75 13.49 16.29
N TRP A 77 10.03 13.50 16.67
CA TRP A 77 10.93 14.64 16.59
C TRP A 77 11.79 14.70 15.31
N VAL A 78 11.73 13.68 14.44
CA VAL A 78 12.55 13.60 13.20
C VAL A 78 11.97 14.47 12.07
N GLY A 79 11.13 15.47 12.40
CA GLY A 79 10.41 16.33 11.46
C GLY A 79 10.71 17.83 11.54
N ASN A 80 11.48 18.31 12.53
CA ASN A 80 11.88 19.72 12.60
C ASN A 80 13.40 19.83 12.56
N GLY A 81 13.93 19.94 11.36
CA GLY A 81 15.32 20.29 11.09
C GLY A 81 15.35 21.37 10.01
N ASP A 82 14.80 22.54 10.33
CA ASP A 82 15.19 23.85 9.81
C ASP A 82 15.30 24.80 11.00
#